data_AF-A0A178EWC6-F1
#
_entry.id   AF-A0A178EWC6-F1
#
_cell.length_a   1.000
_cell.length_b   1.000
_cell.length_c   1.000
_cell.angle_alpha   90.00
_cell.angle_beta   90.00
_cell.angle_gamma   90.00
#
_symmetry.space_group_name_H-M   'P 1'
#
loop_
_entity.id
_entity.type
_entity.pdbx_description
1 polymer ?
#
loop_
_entity_poly.entity_id
_entity_poly.type
_entity_poly.pdbx_seq_one_letter_code
_entity_poly.pdbx_strand_id
1 'polypeptide(L)'
;MTDWTRETLLSHLSYGYSLKDLPPPQRIPSTRLAREATAVSSSSIGALDALPLELLHLILEQTDILSLLRFARTSLRARSVLSSLHAYNFLLAHAPDALRQLALANLLAAHETRSIYTALLSTACSSCLQPSRATHFYLPSAQRICYSCRTLNPGLWLIPLSFARRCFRLSASSTAKLPLLHFRPDTTTRTIISGNRKHKHKRKSEPCVSLRDVRRLAEKVHGSMEEVYRLQTKGGMHASCLMEAYLMQFLRDAPCQPFTPFLLASTGWWEEISEYLARLLDDLGVVGRESVPLPWPDANTVPSSTSASTSPSSSSPSGEDVMEGYWCQGCSKLAMWYLQGRIEREVYSTLVPGVSDGFETIKALYALSMRVRSKDEFWRHIATCYAVQQNMPDIRLVLGQLHLR
;
A
#
# COMPACT_ATOMS: atom_id res chain seq x y z
N MET A 1 22.10 -26.23 -10.30
CA MET A 1 22.24 -25.03 -9.44
C MET A 1 21.36 -23.96 -10.06
N THR A 2 20.51 -23.31 -9.28
CA THR A 2 19.65 -22.23 -9.80
C THR A 2 20.53 -21.06 -10.23
N ASP A 3 20.48 -20.69 -11.50
CA ASP A 3 21.19 -19.52 -12.02
C ASP A 3 20.55 -18.25 -11.44
N TRP A 4 21.09 -17.80 -10.31
CA TRP A 4 20.66 -16.56 -9.68
C TRP A 4 21.16 -15.37 -10.49
N THR A 5 20.27 -14.44 -10.79
CA THR A 5 20.63 -13.09 -11.23
C THR A 5 20.61 -12.15 -10.03
N ARG A 6 21.22 -10.97 -10.18
CA ARG A 6 21.19 -9.93 -9.14
C ARG A 6 19.75 -9.55 -8.74
N GLU A 7 18.86 -9.44 -9.73
CA GLU A 7 17.46 -9.02 -9.56
C GLU A 7 16.63 -10.10 -8.88
N THR A 8 16.75 -11.35 -9.34
CA THR A 8 16.02 -12.50 -8.77
C THR A 8 16.48 -12.79 -7.34
N LEU A 9 17.77 -12.68 -7.06
CA LEU A 9 18.31 -12.82 -5.71
C LEU A 9 17.84 -11.69 -4.79
N LEU A 10 17.84 -10.44 -5.28
CA LEU A 10 17.34 -9.30 -4.53
C LEU A 10 15.84 -9.44 -4.23
N SER A 11 15.05 -9.92 -5.18
CA SER A 11 13.62 -10.25 -4.99
C SER A 11 13.42 -11.29 -3.90
N HIS A 12 14.26 -12.32 -3.92
CA HIS A 12 14.16 -13.45 -3.00
C HIS A 12 14.55 -13.06 -1.57
N LEU A 13 15.55 -12.20 -1.39
CA LEU A 13 16.13 -11.89 -0.09
C LEU A 13 15.66 -10.58 0.52
N SER A 14 15.03 -9.69 -0.27
CA SER A 14 14.50 -8.43 0.23
C SER A 14 12.98 -8.39 0.27
N TYR A 15 12.44 -7.61 1.21
CA TYR A 15 11.08 -7.11 1.09
C TYR A 15 11.14 -5.65 0.61
N GLY A 16 10.23 -5.27 -0.29
CA GLY A 16 10.26 -3.96 -0.96
C GLY A 16 10.99 -4.05 -2.30
N TYR A 17 10.29 -4.55 -3.32
CA TYR A 17 10.88 -4.84 -4.62
C TYR A 17 11.11 -3.59 -5.46
N SER A 18 12.22 -3.65 -6.21
CA SER A 18 12.73 -2.68 -7.18
C SER A 18 11.66 -2.13 -8.11
N LEU A 19 11.65 -0.82 -8.29
CA LEU A 19 10.76 -0.07 -9.20
C LEU A 19 10.99 -0.39 -10.69
N LYS A 20 12.00 -1.20 -11.01
CA LYS A 20 12.42 -1.48 -12.39
C LYS A 20 11.70 -2.68 -13.03
N ASP A 21 11.04 -3.53 -12.24
CA ASP A 21 10.60 -4.85 -12.70
C ASP A 21 9.07 -5.03 -12.78
N LEU A 22 8.29 -3.99 -12.49
CA LEU A 22 6.95 -3.96 -13.03
C LEU A 22 7.09 -3.80 -14.55
N PRO A 23 6.48 -4.67 -15.38
CA PRO A 23 6.40 -4.37 -16.79
C PRO A 23 5.87 -2.93 -16.89
N PRO A 24 6.53 -2.05 -17.66
CA PRO A 24 6.10 -0.67 -17.76
C PRO A 24 4.59 -0.73 -18.01
N PRO A 25 3.77 -0.04 -17.20
CA PRO A 25 2.33 -0.11 -17.35
C PRO A 25 2.09 0.08 -18.84
N GLN A 26 1.46 -0.91 -19.48
CA GLN A 26 1.09 -0.77 -20.88
C GLN A 26 0.50 0.62 -20.98
N ARG A 27 1.12 1.50 -21.78
CA ARG A 27 0.53 2.80 -22.04
C ARG A 27 -0.85 2.45 -22.51
N ILE A 28 -1.85 2.65 -21.65
CA ILE A 28 -3.19 2.93 -22.12
C ILE A 28 -2.90 4.01 -23.14
N PRO A 29 -3.23 3.81 -24.43
CA PRO A 29 -3.00 4.84 -25.41
C PRO A 29 -3.49 6.10 -24.75
N SER A 30 -2.59 7.04 -24.48
CA SER A 30 -3.02 8.37 -24.18
C SER A 30 -3.68 8.75 -25.49
N THR A 31 -4.97 8.47 -25.60
CA THR A 31 -5.89 9.45 -26.12
C THR A 31 -5.65 10.66 -25.23
N ARG A 32 -4.54 11.38 -25.51
CA ARG A 32 -4.57 12.82 -25.45
C ARG A 32 -5.89 13.11 -26.13
N LEU A 33 -6.87 13.53 -25.33
CA LEU A 33 -8.11 14.04 -25.87
C LEU A 33 -7.65 14.97 -26.99
N ALA A 34 -7.97 14.60 -28.23
CA ALA A 34 -7.38 15.23 -29.39
C ALA A 34 -7.46 16.72 -29.13
N ARG A 35 -6.31 17.40 -29.13
CA ARG A 35 -6.31 18.85 -29.06
C ARG A 35 -6.84 19.26 -30.41
N GLU A 36 -8.16 19.28 -30.55
CA GLU A 36 -8.85 19.77 -31.72
C GLU A 36 -8.35 21.20 -31.88
N ALA A 37 -7.48 21.36 -32.87
CA ALA A 37 -7.04 22.66 -33.31
C ALA A 37 -8.30 23.39 -33.78
N THR A 38 -8.72 24.36 -32.97
CA THR A 38 -9.40 25.58 -33.40
C THR A 38 -10.56 25.37 -34.38
N ALA A 39 -11.68 24.88 -33.85
CA ALA A 39 -12.95 25.50 -34.15
C ALA A 39 -13.38 26.22 -32.86
N VAL A 40 -13.66 27.52 -32.91
CA VAL A 40 -14.23 28.27 -31.79
C VAL A 40 -15.55 27.57 -31.43
N SER A 41 -15.48 26.70 -30.43
CA SER A 41 -16.63 25.89 -30.03
C SER A 41 -17.55 26.82 -29.25
N SER A 42 -18.74 27.10 -29.78
CA SER A 42 -19.84 27.79 -29.09
C SER A 42 -20.40 27.01 -27.89
N SER A 43 -19.74 25.92 -27.51
CA SER A 43 -20.14 25.09 -26.37
C SER A 43 -20.01 25.88 -25.07
N SER A 44 -21.02 25.77 -24.24
CA SER A 44 -21.08 26.40 -22.92
C SER A 44 -21.14 25.33 -21.83
N ILE A 45 -20.74 25.68 -20.61
CA ILE A 45 -21.03 24.93 -19.37
C ILE A 45 -22.20 25.54 -18.58
N GLY A 46 -23.01 26.36 -19.25
CA GLY A 46 -24.19 27.02 -18.70
C GLY A 46 -23.81 28.10 -17.69
N ALA A 47 -24.51 28.14 -16.56
CA ALA A 47 -24.29 29.14 -15.52
C ALA A 47 -22.85 29.16 -14.96
N LEU A 48 -22.09 28.07 -15.10
CA LEU A 48 -20.69 28.00 -14.68
C LEU A 48 -19.76 28.86 -15.55
N ASP A 49 -20.16 29.26 -16.77
CA ASP A 49 -19.37 30.18 -17.59
C ASP A 49 -19.32 31.60 -17.00
N ALA A 50 -20.19 31.92 -16.03
CA ALA A 50 -20.11 33.16 -15.27
C ALA A 50 -18.90 33.21 -14.31
N LEU A 51 -18.27 32.07 -14.03
CA LEU A 51 -17.13 31.97 -13.11
C LEU A 51 -15.79 32.12 -13.87
N PRO A 52 -14.84 32.89 -13.33
CA PRO A 52 -13.45 32.87 -13.79
C PRO A 52 -12.86 31.45 -13.77
N LEU A 53 -11.88 31.20 -14.65
CA LEU A 53 -11.26 29.89 -14.81
C LEU A 53 -10.62 29.38 -13.51
N GLU A 54 -10.04 30.29 -12.73
CA GLU A 54 -9.38 30.00 -11.45
C GLU A 54 -10.39 29.46 -10.43
N LEU A 55 -11.60 30.05 -10.38
CA LEU A 55 -12.67 29.56 -9.50
C LEU A 55 -13.19 28.20 -9.96
N LEU A 56 -13.32 28.00 -11.28
CA LEU A 56 -13.66 26.69 -11.83
C LEU A 56 -12.61 25.64 -11.43
N HIS A 57 -11.32 25.95 -11.53
CA HIS A 57 -10.25 25.04 -11.13
C HIS A 57 -10.32 24.70 -9.64
N LEU A 58 -10.50 25.70 -8.76
CA LEU A 58 -10.66 25.45 -7.32
C LEU A 58 -11.85 24.56 -7.00
N ILE A 59 -13.00 24.76 -7.66
CA ILE A 59 -14.18 23.90 -7.49
C ILE A 59 -13.88 22.47 -7.96
N LEU A 60 -13.30 22.33 -9.16
CA LEU A 60 -13.00 21.03 -9.76
C LEU A 60 -11.96 20.24 -8.95
N GLU A 61 -10.96 20.89 -8.35
CA GLU A 61 -9.99 20.25 -7.46
C GLU A 61 -10.63 19.60 -6.23
N GLN A 62 -11.74 20.17 -5.74
CA GLN A 62 -12.51 19.66 -4.60
C GLN A 62 -13.50 18.55 -5.00
N THR A 63 -13.51 18.13 -6.26
CA THR A 63 -14.32 16.99 -6.74
C THR A 63 -13.47 15.75 -6.97
N ASP A 64 -14.11 14.59 -7.00
CA ASP A 64 -13.45 13.31 -7.29
C ASP A 64 -13.18 13.13 -8.79
N ILE A 65 -12.21 12.24 -9.11
CA ILE A 65 -11.78 12.00 -10.49
C ILE A 65 -12.94 11.49 -11.36
N LEU A 66 -13.85 10.67 -10.82
CA LEU A 66 -14.99 10.17 -11.59
C LEU A 66 -15.96 11.31 -11.95
N SER A 67 -16.20 12.24 -11.03
CA SER A 67 -16.99 13.45 -11.25
C SER A 67 -16.34 14.36 -12.29
N LEU A 68 -15.02 14.54 -12.27
CA LEU A 68 -14.29 15.29 -13.31
C LEU A 68 -14.47 14.65 -14.70
N LEU A 69 -14.32 13.33 -14.80
CA LEU A 69 -14.49 12.61 -16.05
C LEU A 69 -15.94 12.70 -16.58
N ARG A 70 -16.93 12.68 -15.68
CA ARG A 70 -18.34 12.90 -16.04
C ARG A 70 -18.58 14.34 -16.49
N PHE A 71 -18.00 15.32 -15.79
CA PHE A 71 -18.07 16.73 -16.17
C PHE A 71 -17.50 16.97 -17.57
N ALA A 72 -16.32 16.44 -17.90
CA ALA A 72 -15.72 16.59 -19.24
C ALA A 72 -16.49 15.89 -20.38
N ARG A 73 -17.54 15.13 -20.06
CA ARG A 73 -18.44 14.51 -21.04
C ARG A 73 -19.71 15.32 -21.30
N THR A 74 -19.97 16.40 -20.55
CA THR A 74 -21.19 17.19 -20.72
C THR A 74 -21.10 18.20 -21.86
N SER A 75 -19.91 18.79 -22.10
CA SER A 75 -19.67 19.71 -23.21
C SER A 75 -18.20 19.79 -23.62
N LEU A 76 -17.92 20.33 -24.82
CA LEU A 76 -16.54 20.60 -25.26
C LEU A 76 -15.85 21.64 -24.38
N ARG A 77 -16.60 22.64 -23.88
CA ARG A 77 -16.11 23.62 -22.90
C ARG A 77 -15.72 22.98 -21.58
N ALA A 78 -16.56 22.09 -21.03
CA ALA A 78 -16.22 21.35 -19.81
C ALA A 78 -14.93 20.54 -19.97
N ARG A 79 -14.77 19.88 -21.13
CA ARG A 79 -13.55 19.15 -21.48
C ARG A 79 -12.34 20.07 -21.56
N SER A 80 -12.47 21.23 -22.21
CA SER A 80 -11.41 22.24 -22.31
C SER A 80 -10.98 22.76 -20.93
N VAL A 81 -11.95 23.05 -20.05
CA VAL A 81 -11.66 23.47 -18.66
C VAL A 81 -10.91 22.37 -17.91
N LEU A 82 -11.37 21.12 -17.96
CA LEU A 82 -10.65 20.01 -17.31
C LEU A 82 -9.24 19.82 -17.88
N SER A 83 -9.07 19.91 -19.21
CA SER A 83 -7.75 19.81 -19.85
C SER A 83 -6.81 20.97 -19.49
N SER A 84 -7.32 22.06 -18.94
CA SER A 84 -6.49 23.16 -18.42
C SER A 84 -6.16 23.02 -16.92
N LEU A 85 -6.78 22.08 -16.21
CA LEU A 85 -6.57 21.89 -14.77
C LEU A 85 -5.21 21.23 -14.49
N HIS A 86 -4.32 21.93 -13.79
CA HIS A 86 -2.96 21.46 -13.52
C HIS A 86 -2.93 20.14 -12.74
N ALA A 87 -3.67 20.05 -11.63
CA ALA A 87 -3.69 18.85 -10.79
C ALA A 87 -4.09 17.59 -11.58
N TYR A 88 -5.13 17.68 -12.41
CA TYR A 88 -5.57 16.57 -13.25
C TYR A 88 -4.53 16.15 -14.29
N ASN A 89 -3.94 17.13 -15.00
CA ASN A 89 -2.90 16.86 -15.99
C ASN A 89 -1.65 16.25 -15.36
N PHE A 90 -1.25 16.72 -14.17
CA PHE A 90 -0.12 16.17 -13.42
C PHE A 90 -0.39 14.70 -13.06
N LEU A 91 -1.58 14.38 -12.53
CA LEU A 91 -1.95 13.01 -12.18
C LEU A 91 -1.98 12.08 -13.39
N LEU A 92 -2.49 12.54 -14.53
CA LEU A 92 -2.47 11.74 -15.77
C LEU A 92 -1.05 11.47 -16.27
N ALA A 93 -0.16 12.46 -16.19
CA ALA A 93 1.21 12.34 -16.66
C ALA A 93 2.10 11.51 -15.72
N HIS A 94 1.93 11.70 -14.41
CA HIS A 94 2.85 11.22 -13.38
C HIS A 94 2.21 10.26 -12.37
N ALA A 95 0.96 9.84 -12.54
CA ALA A 95 0.37 8.82 -11.67
C ALA A 95 -0.66 7.92 -12.37
N PRO A 96 -0.46 7.52 -13.65
CA PRO A 96 -1.45 6.75 -14.39
C PRO A 96 -1.74 5.39 -13.73
N ASP A 97 -0.74 4.76 -13.11
CA ASP A 97 -0.95 3.47 -12.44
C ASP A 97 -1.76 3.59 -11.14
N ALA A 98 -1.53 4.65 -10.35
CA ALA A 98 -2.33 4.93 -9.16
C ALA A 98 -3.80 5.19 -9.53
N LEU A 99 -4.04 6.02 -10.56
CA LEU A 99 -5.39 6.27 -11.07
C LEU A 99 -6.05 4.99 -11.60
N ARG A 100 -5.30 4.15 -12.31
CA ARG A 100 -5.77 2.84 -12.80
C ARG A 100 -6.17 1.92 -11.65
N GLN A 101 -5.36 1.83 -10.60
CA GLN A 101 -5.67 0.97 -9.46
C GLN A 101 -6.84 1.51 -8.64
N LEU A 102 -6.97 2.84 -8.48
CA LEU A 102 -8.18 3.43 -7.91
C LEU A 102 -9.42 3.06 -8.75
N ALA A 103 -9.34 3.07 -10.08
CA ALA A 103 -10.42 2.63 -10.95
C ALA A 103 -10.76 1.14 -10.76
N LEU A 104 -9.75 0.28 -10.75
CA LEU A 104 -9.92 -1.17 -10.57
C LEU A 104 -10.46 -1.54 -9.19
N ALA A 105 -10.14 -0.74 -8.16
CA ALA A 105 -10.63 -0.87 -6.80
C ALA A 105 -11.99 -0.20 -6.57
N ASN A 106 -12.58 0.44 -7.58
CA ASN A 106 -13.82 1.22 -7.51
C ASN A 106 -13.76 2.41 -6.54
N LEU A 107 -12.62 3.10 -6.47
CA LEU A 107 -12.32 4.20 -5.56
C LEU A 107 -12.18 5.58 -6.25
N LEU A 108 -12.44 5.68 -7.56
CA LEU A 108 -12.34 6.98 -8.27
C LEU A 108 -13.31 8.06 -7.75
N ALA A 109 -14.40 7.66 -7.10
CA ALA A 109 -15.38 8.55 -6.50
C ALA A 109 -15.20 8.72 -4.98
N ALA A 110 -14.18 8.08 -4.39
CA ALA A 110 -13.99 8.06 -2.94
C ALA A 110 -13.18 9.25 -2.42
N HIS A 111 -12.36 9.88 -3.27
CA HIS A 111 -11.36 10.86 -2.86
C HIS A 111 -11.38 12.09 -3.77
N GLU A 112 -11.20 13.27 -3.16
CA GLU A 112 -11.01 14.52 -3.88
C GLU A 112 -9.74 14.49 -4.74
N THR A 113 -9.78 15.14 -5.89
CA THR A 113 -8.64 15.26 -6.81
C THR A 113 -7.46 15.94 -6.12
N ARG A 114 -7.72 16.99 -5.33
CA ARG A 114 -6.71 17.69 -4.52
C ARG A 114 -6.04 16.75 -3.51
N SER A 115 -6.79 15.88 -2.86
CA SER A 115 -6.25 14.93 -1.87
C SER A 115 -5.29 13.93 -2.52
N ILE A 116 -5.64 13.41 -3.70
CA ILE A 116 -4.76 12.50 -4.47
C ILE A 116 -3.49 13.24 -4.94
N TYR A 117 -3.66 14.44 -5.50
CA TYR A 117 -2.56 15.27 -5.99
C TYR A 117 -1.56 15.63 -4.88
N THR A 118 -2.05 16.17 -3.77
CA THR A 118 -1.21 16.54 -2.61
C THR A 118 -0.51 15.32 -1.99
N ALA A 119 -1.21 14.18 -1.88
CA ALA A 119 -0.62 12.95 -1.39
C ALA A 119 0.55 12.48 -2.27
N LEU A 120 0.42 12.57 -3.59
CA LEU A 120 1.47 12.12 -4.52
C LEU A 120 2.68 13.04 -4.56
N LEU A 121 2.50 14.35 -4.31
CA LEU A 121 3.61 15.29 -4.16
C LEU A 121 4.40 15.13 -2.85
N SER A 122 3.76 14.63 -1.80
CA SER A 122 4.43 14.42 -0.50
C SER A 122 5.43 13.27 -0.54
N THR A 123 6.59 13.39 0.09
CA THR A 123 7.53 12.27 0.32
C THR A 123 7.39 11.66 1.72
N ALA A 124 6.58 12.28 2.58
CA ALA A 124 6.39 11.87 3.96
C ALA A 124 5.35 10.74 4.07
N CYS A 125 5.61 9.80 4.97
CA CYS A 125 4.66 8.74 5.28
C CYS A 125 3.50 9.31 6.10
N SER A 126 2.26 9.23 5.60
CA SER A 126 1.05 9.65 6.34
C SER A 126 0.81 8.90 7.65
N SER A 127 1.42 7.71 7.80
CA SER A 127 1.18 6.84 8.94
C SER A 127 2.20 7.02 10.07
N CYS A 128 3.51 7.10 9.78
CA CYS A 128 4.55 7.27 10.80
C CYS A 128 5.19 8.66 10.79
N LEU A 129 4.74 9.54 9.89
CA LEU A 129 5.20 10.92 9.71
C LEU A 129 6.70 11.05 9.38
N GLN A 130 7.38 9.93 9.07
CA GLN A 130 8.78 9.94 8.68
C GLN A 130 8.94 10.62 7.31
N PRO A 131 9.83 11.63 7.20
CA PRO A 131 10.12 12.27 5.92
C PRO A 131 10.86 11.30 4.99
N SER A 132 10.61 11.38 3.68
CA SER A 132 11.36 10.66 2.64
C SER A 132 11.31 9.13 2.70
N ARG A 133 10.19 8.53 3.11
CA ARG A 133 10.04 7.06 3.20
C ARG A 133 8.78 6.50 2.56
N ALA A 134 7.95 7.35 1.97
CA ALA A 134 6.61 6.97 1.52
C ALA A 134 6.65 6.29 0.13
N THR A 135 7.02 5.02 0.11
CA THR A 135 7.24 4.25 -1.13
C THR A 135 5.97 3.70 -1.78
N HIS A 136 4.81 3.77 -1.10
CA HIS A 136 3.55 3.21 -1.58
C HIS A 136 2.42 4.24 -1.53
N PHE A 137 1.50 4.16 -2.48
CA PHE A 137 0.22 4.86 -2.46
C PHE A 137 -0.87 3.91 -1.98
N TYR A 138 -1.40 4.15 -0.79
CA TYR A 138 -2.47 3.36 -0.19
C TYR A 138 -3.83 3.79 -0.74
N LEU A 139 -4.49 2.88 -1.44
CA LEU A 139 -5.71 3.19 -2.21
C LEU A 139 -6.90 3.58 -1.32
N PRO A 140 -7.20 2.88 -0.20
CA PRO A 140 -8.41 3.16 0.58
C PRO A 140 -8.51 4.59 1.11
N SER A 141 -7.39 5.22 1.46
CA SER A 141 -7.37 6.59 1.98
C SER A 141 -6.65 7.60 1.07
N ALA A 142 -6.25 7.20 -0.14
CA ALA A 142 -5.47 8.01 -1.09
C ALA A 142 -4.26 8.73 -0.46
N GLN A 143 -3.49 8.00 0.35
CA GLN A 143 -2.33 8.56 1.08
C GLN A 143 -1.05 7.81 0.74
N ARG A 144 0.10 8.49 0.78
CA ARG A 144 1.39 7.81 0.73
C ARG A 144 1.77 7.21 2.08
N ILE A 145 2.30 5.99 2.06
CA ILE A 145 2.76 5.25 3.23
C ILE A 145 4.12 4.61 2.92
N CYS A 146 4.93 4.39 3.97
CA CYS A 146 6.15 3.61 3.83
C CYS A 146 5.85 2.11 3.83
N TYR A 147 6.77 1.33 3.27
CA TYR A 147 6.69 -0.14 3.27
C TYR A 147 6.48 -0.70 4.68
N SER A 148 7.22 -0.22 5.68
CA SER A 148 7.06 -0.70 7.07
C SER A 148 5.66 -0.44 7.62
N CYS A 149 5.06 0.73 7.35
CA CYS A 149 3.69 1.01 7.78
C CYS A 149 2.68 0.14 7.04
N ARG A 150 2.86 -0.08 5.74
CA ARG A 150 2.00 -0.98 4.96
C ARG A 150 1.91 -2.37 5.60
N THR A 151 3.04 -2.90 6.08
CA THR A 151 3.11 -4.24 6.67
C THR A 151 2.69 -4.25 8.15
N LEU A 152 3.16 -3.29 8.93
CA LEU A 152 3.14 -3.35 10.41
C LEU A 152 2.15 -2.39 11.05
N ASN A 153 1.32 -1.68 10.28
CA ASN A 153 0.23 -0.89 10.84
C ASN A 153 -1.10 -1.63 10.67
N PRO A 154 -1.67 -2.20 11.76
CA PRO A 154 -2.98 -2.86 11.71
C PRO A 154 -4.09 -1.97 11.18
N GLY A 155 -4.00 -0.65 11.39
CA GLY A 155 -4.98 0.30 10.88
C GLY A 155 -5.08 0.32 9.35
N LEU A 156 -4.03 -0.12 8.64
CA LEU A 156 -4.01 -0.21 7.18
C LEU A 156 -4.46 -1.59 6.65
N TRP A 157 -4.69 -2.56 7.54
CA TRP A 157 -5.15 -3.89 7.14
C TRP A 157 -6.56 -3.83 6.55
N LEU A 158 -6.77 -4.59 5.48
CA LEU A 158 -8.07 -4.75 4.87
C LEU A 158 -8.84 -5.88 5.55
N ILE A 159 -10.15 -5.71 5.65
CA ILE A 159 -11.07 -6.67 6.26
C ILE A 159 -12.32 -6.75 5.38
N PRO A 160 -12.88 -7.94 5.09
CA PRO A 160 -14.15 -8.05 4.38
C PRO A 160 -15.26 -7.31 5.13
N LEU A 161 -16.14 -6.66 4.38
CA LEU A 161 -17.18 -5.81 4.96
C LEU A 161 -18.16 -6.58 5.85
N SER A 162 -18.54 -7.80 5.48
CA SER A 162 -19.41 -8.68 6.26
C SER A 162 -18.76 -9.09 7.57
N PHE A 163 -17.46 -9.39 7.54
CA PHE A 163 -16.67 -9.67 8.73
C PHE A 163 -16.59 -8.42 9.62
N ALA A 164 -16.29 -7.26 9.04
CA ALA A 164 -16.17 -6.01 9.78
C ALA A 164 -17.51 -5.62 10.45
N ARG A 165 -18.64 -5.78 9.77
CA ARG A 165 -19.98 -5.58 10.36
C ARG A 165 -20.24 -6.48 11.56
N ARG A 166 -19.84 -7.75 11.50
CA ARG A 166 -19.94 -8.69 12.65
C ARG A 166 -18.99 -8.30 13.78
N CYS A 167 -17.76 -7.93 13.46
CA CYS A 167 -16.71 -7.59 14.43
C CYS A 167 -17.04 -6.31 15.23
N PHE A 168 -17.64 -5.32 14.56
CA PHE A 168 -17.91 -4.00 15.12
C PHE A 168 -19.41 -3.71 15.36
N ARG A 169 -20.30 -4.70 15.21
CA ARG A 169 -21.76 -4.55 15.37
C ARG A 169 -22.39 -3.43 14.52
N LEU A 170 -21.89 -3.28 13.30
CA LEU A 170 -22.35 -2.28 12.35
C LEU A 170 -23.47 -2.79 11.44
N SER A 171 -24.42 -1.91 11.16
CA SER A 171 -25.50 -2.15 10.20
C SER A 171 -25.04 -1.96 8.74
N ALA A 172 -25.83 -2.44 7.78
CA ALA A 172 -25.55 -2.20 6.37
C ALA A 172 -25.63 -0.70 6.01
N SER A 173 -26.61 0.03 6.55
CA SER A 173 -26.80 1.46 6.30
C SER A 173 -25.66 2.31 6.85
N SER A 174 -25.14 2.01 8.04
CA SER A 174 -24.02 2.76 8.62
C SER A 174 -22.74 2.64 7.80
N THR A 175 -22.51 1.48 7.17
CA THR A 175 -21.32 1.22 6.35
C THR A 175 -21.39 1.73 4.90
N ALA A 176 -22.54 2.27 4.45
CA ALA A 176 -22.75 2.65 3.05
C ALA A 176 -21.82 3.79 2.56
N LYS A 177 -21.29 4.61 3.48
CA LYS A 177 -20.42 5.75 3.18
C LYS A 177 -18.93 5.44 3.28
N LEU A 178 -18.55 4.21 3.63
CA LEU A 178 -17.14 3.84 3.76
C LEU A 178 -16.46 3.79 2.38
N PRO A 179 -15.17 4.13 2.28
CA PRO A 179 -14.38 3.86 1.08
C PRO A 179 -14.16 2.35 0.96
N LEU A 180 -15.05 1.69 0.23
CA LEU A 180 -15.02 0.25 0.04
C LEU A 180 -14.12 -0.11 -1.15
N LEU A 181 -13.09 -0.89 -0.86
CA LEU A 181 -12.20 -1.42 -1.88
C LEU A 181 -12.82 -2.68 -2.47
N HIS A 182 -13.10 -2.64 -3.77
CA HIS A 182 -13.78 -3.72 -4.47
C HIS A 182 -12.99 -4.11 -5.71
N PHE A 183 -12.34 -5.28 -5.66
CA PHE A 183 -11.74 -5.87 -6.84
C PHE A 183 -12.73 -6.79 -7.52
N ARG A 184 -12.98 -6.53 -8.80
CA ARG A 184 -13.68 -7.49 -9.65
C ARG A 184 -12.78 -8.73 -9.74
N PRO A 185 -13.29 -9.93 -9.44
CA PRO A 185 -12.53 -11.15 -9.64
C PRO A 185 -12.17 -11.21 -11.11
N ASP A 186 -10.87 -11.33 -11.39
CA ASP A 186 -10.37 -11.39 -12.74
C ASP A 186 -10.98 -12.64 -13.39
N THR A 187 -11.75 -12.45 -14.47
CA THR A 187 -12.37 -13.56 -15.22
C THR A 187 -11.34 -14.54 -15.80
N THR A 188 -10.05 -14.23 -15.65
CA THR A 188 -8.91 -14.87 -16.33
C THR A 188 -8.02 -15.72 -15.41
N THR A 189 -8.30 -15.84 -14.10
CA THR A 189 -7.41 -16.62 -13.22
C THR A 189 -7.70 -18.13 -13.22
N ARG A 190 -6.95 -18.81 -14.12
CA ARG A 190 -6.27 -20.10 -13.95
C ARG A 190 -7.08 -21.26 -13.37
N THR A 191 -7.50 -22.14 -14.27
CA THR A 191 -7.48 -23.59 -14.07
C THR A 191 -6.09 -23.99 -13.54
N ILE A 192 -5.92 -24.07 -12.22
CA ILE A 192 -4.78 -24.79 -11.66
C ILE A 192 -5.04 -26.26 -12.01
N ILE A 193 -4.22 -26.81 -12.91
CA ILE A 193 -4.07 -28.24 -13.10
C ILE A 193 -3.38 -28.75 -11.83
N SER A 194 -4.17 -28.97 -10.79
CA SER A 194 -3.83 -29.88 -9.72
C SER A 194 -4.92 -30.93 -9.74
N GLY A 195 -4.52 -32.16 -10.08
CA GLY A 195 -5.42 -33.29 -10.12
C GLY A 195 -5.99 -33.55 -8.74
N ASN A 196 -7.20 -33.05 -8.48
CA ASN A 196 -8.34 -33.82 -8.00
C ASN A 196 -9.49 -32.88 -7.61
N ARG A 197 -10.68 -33.20 -8.17
CA ARG A 197 -12.03 -32.75 -7.78
C ARG A 197 -12.29 -31.23 -7.81
N LYS A 198 -12.83 -30.80 -8.95
CA LYS A 198 -13.35 -29.45 -9.20
C LYS A 198 -14.65 -29.18 -8.42
N HIS A 199 -14.55 -28.64 -7.20
CA HIS A 199 -15.62 -27.81 -6.69
C HIS A 199 -15.41 -26.38 -7.20
N LYS A 200 -16.18 -25.98 -8.22
CA LYS A 200 -16.28 -24.57 -8.65
C LYS A 200 -16.99 -23.77 -7.55
N HIS A 201 -16.29 -23.43 -6.47
CA HIS A 201 -16.77 -22.38 -5.57
C HIS A 201 -16.68 -21.06 -6.32
N LYS A 202 -17.83 -20.53 -6.74
CA LYS A 202 -17.95 -19.17 -7.29
C LYS A 202 -17.47 -18.21 -6.19
N ARG A 203 -16.22 -17.75 -6.28
CA ARG A 203 -15.64 -16.80 -5.31
C ARG A 203 -16.58 -15.61 -5.20
N LYS A 204 -17.21 -15.43 -4.03
CA LYS A 204 -18.08 -14.28 -3.77
C LYS A 204 -17.18 -13.05 -3.77
N SER A 205 -17.35 -12.17 -4.75
CA SER A 205 -16.73 -10.86 -4.73
C SER A 205 -17.38 -10.05 -3.62
N GLU A 206 -16.61 -9.74 -2.58
CA GLU A 206 -17.05 -8.96 -1.43
C GLU A 206 -16.14 -7.73 -1.29
N PRO A 207 -16.71 -6.53 -1.03
CA PRO A 207 -15.90 -5.36 -0.74
C PRO A 207 -15.12 -5.53 0.57
N CYS A 208 -13.92 -4.96 0.61
CA CYS A 208 -13.10 -4.84 1.79
C CYS A 208 -13.00 -3.39 2.26
N VAL A 209 -12.69 -3.20 3.53
CA VAL A 209 -12.51 -1.89 4.16
C VAL A 209 -11.26 -1.90 5.05
N SER A 210 -10.62 -0.74 5.21
CA SER A 210 -9.50 -0.62 6.14
C SER A 210 -9.98 -0.75 7.60
N LEU A 211 -9.15 -1.34 8.45
CA LEU A 211 -9.42 -1.41 9.88
C LEU A 211 -9.60 -0.03 10.51
N ARG A 212 -8.80 0.94 10.06
CA ARG A 212 -8.88 2.33 10.53
C ARG A 212 -10.23 2.97 10.25
N ASP A 213 -10.75 2.82 9.05
CA ASP A 213 -12.01 3.46 8.66
C ASP A 213 -13.20 2.81 9.36
N VAL A 214 -13.20 1.47 9.47
CA VAL A 214 -14.31 0.79 10.16
C VAL A 214 -14.29 1.07 11.66
N ARG A 215 -13.12 1.17 12.30
CA ARG A 215 -13.05 1.48 13.73
C ARG A 215 -13.50 2.90 14.03
N ARG A 216 -13.07 3.88 13.23
CA ARG A 216 -13.57 5.27 13.33
C ARG A 216 -15.08 5.34 13.15
N LEU A 217 -15.64 4.56 12.22
CA LEU A 217 -17.09 4.48 12.06
C LEU A 217 -17.76 3.83 13.27
N ALA A 218 -17.19 2.75 13.82
CA ALA A 218 -17.73 2.07 14.99
C ALA A 218 -17.79 2.99 16.21
N GLU A 219 -16.71 3.71 16.50
CA GLU A 219 -16.68 4.73 17.56
C GLU A 219 -17.74 5.81 17.32
N LYS A 220 -17.91 6.27 16.07
CA LYS A 220 -18.93 7.27 15.73
C LYS A 220 -20.36 6.76 15.91
N VAL A 221 -20.62 5.50 15.58
CA VAL A 221 -21.96 4.89 15.63
C VAL A 221 -22.34 4.48 17.06
N HIS A 222 -21.40 3.92 17.81
CA HIS A 222 -21.63 3.37 19.15
C HIS A 222 -21.22 4.33 20.28
N GLY A 223 -20.55 5.44 19.96
CA GLY A 223 -20.01 6.41 20.92
C GLY A 223 -18.64 6.02 21.46
N SER A 224 -18.38 4.74 21.65
CA SER A 224 -17.08 4.23 22.10
C SER A 224 -16.86 2.76 21.72
N MET A 225 -15.61 2.28 21.84
CA MET A 225 -15.31 0.86 21.62
C MET A 225 -15.81 -0.03 22.77
N GLU A 226 -15.88 0.48 24.01
CA GLU A 226 -16.46 -0.22 25.17
C GLU A 226 -17.90 -0.66 24.89
N GLU A 227 -18.69 0.20 24.25
CA GLU A 227 -20.05 -0.14 23.86
C GLU A 227 -20.08 -1.26 22.80
N VAL A 228 -19.13 -1.27 21.86
CA VAL A 228 -18.96 -2.38 20.90
C VAL A 228 -18.70 -3.70 21.63
N TYR A 229 -17.82 -3.72 22.65
CA TYR A 229 -17.60 -4.94 23.45
C TYR A 229 -18.86 -5.35 24.19
N ARG A 230 -19.59 -4.41 24.81
CA ARG A 230 -20.84 -4.70 25.53
C ARG A 230 -21.89 -5.33 24.61
N LEU A 231 -22.06 -4.79 23.40
CA LEU A 231 -22.95 -5.35 22.37
C LEU A 231 -22.47 -6.73 21.90
N GLN A 232 -21.16 -6.93 21.81
CA GLN A 232 -20.59 -8.23 21.45
C GLN A 232 -20.89 -9.30 22.51
N THR A 233 -20.71 -8.97 23.78
CA THR A 233 -20.98 -9.88 24.91
C THR A 233 -22.47 -10.21 25.01
N LYS A 234 -23.35 -9.23 24.80
CA LYS A 234 -24.80 -9.44 24.82
C LYS A 234 -25.31 -10.29 23.65
N GLY A 235 -24.74 -10.10 22.46
CA GLY A 235 -25.17 -10.79 21.23
C GLY A 235 -24.43 -12.09 20.91
N GLY A 236 -23.33 -12.40 21.63
CA GLY A 236 -22.42 -13.52 21.34
C GLY A 236 -21.47 -13.24 20.17
N MET A 237 -20.24 -13.76 20.17
CA MET A 237 -19.21 -13.33 19.22
C MET A 237 -19.49 -13.65 17.73
N HIS A 238 -20.37 -14.60 17.42
CA HIS A 238 -20.66 -15.09 16.05
C HIS A 238 -19.41 -15.41 15.20
N ALA A 239 -18.34 -15.88 15.85
CA ALA A 239 -17.16 -16.42 15.20
C ALA A 239 -17.42 -17.88 14.79
N SER A 240 -16.96 -18.29 13.60
CA SER A 240 -17.08 -19.68 13.12
C SER A 240 -16.01 -20.60 13.70
N CYS A 241 -14.87 -20.07 14.13
CA CYS A 241 -13.80 -20.82 14.77
C CYS A 241 -13.04 -19.98 15.81
N LEU A 242 -12.21 -20.64 16.62
CA LEU A 242 -11.39 -19.98 17.66
C LEU A 242 -10.42 -18.94 17.07
N MET A 243 -9.80 -19.23 15.93
CA MET A 243 -8.90 -18.27 15.27
C MET A 243 -9.66 -17.02 14.80
N GLU A 244 -10.88 -17.19 14.29
CA GLU A 244 -11.74 -16.06 13.92
C GLU A 244 -12.07 -15.21 15.15
N ALA A 245 -12.33 -15.85 16.30
CA ALA A 245 -12.57 -15.16 17.56
C ALA A 245 -11.35 -14.33 18.00
N TYR A 246 -10.13 -14.88 17.93
CA TYR A 246 -8.91 -14.14 18.23
C TYR A 246 -8.67 -12.98 17.27
N LEU A 247 -8.86 -13.19 15.96
CA LEU A 247 -8.78 -12.11 14.98
C LEU A 247 -9.78 -10.99 15.32
N MET A 248 -11.04 -11.33 15.60
CA MET A 248 -12.05 -10.33 15.97
C MET A 248 -11.65 -9.53 17.21
N GLN A 249 -11.12 -10.19 18.24
CA GLN A 249 -10.63 -9.51 19.45
C GLN A 249 -9.48 -8.57 19.11
N PHE A 250 -8.44 -9.09 18.45
CA PHE A 250 -7.31 -8.28 18.03
C PHE A 250 -7.72 -7.07 17.18
N LEU A 251 -8.65 -7.24 16.24
CA LEU A 251 -9.12 -6.13 15.41
C LEU A 251 -9.89 -5.07 16.20
N ARG A 252 -10.47 -5.38 17.35
CA ARG A 252 -11.03 -4.33 18.23
C ARG A 252 -9.93 -3.65 19.04
N ASP A 253 -8.96 -4.43 19.54
CA ASP A 253 -7.91 -3.97 20.44
C ASP A 253 -6.72 -3.29 19.73
N ALA A 254 -6.55 -3.54 18.42
CA ALA A 254 -5.31 -3.23 17.73
C ALA A 254 -5.04 -1.71 17.67
N PRO A 255 -3.84 -1.25 18.04
CA PRO A 255 -3.48 0.16 17.95
C PRO A 255 -3.47 0.54 16.46
N CYS A 256 -4.29 1.52 16.07
CA CYS A 256 -4.53 1.93 14.67
C CYS A 256 -3.34 2.70 14.04
N GLN A 257 -2.14 2.33 14.45
CA GLN A 257 -0.85 2.95 14.25
C GLN A 257 0.21 1.86 13.99
N PRO A 258 1.35 2.22 13.38
CA PRO A 258 2.44 1.27 13.15
C PRO A 258 2.89 0.64 14.47
N PHE A 259 3.07 -0.67 14.47
CA PHE A 259 3.66 -1.33 15.62
C PHE A 259 5.10 -0.87 15.85
N THR A 260 5.40 -0.57 17.11
CA THR A 260 6.78 -0.42 17.57
C THR A 260 7.36 -1.81 17.86
N PRO A 261 8.70 -1.96 17.96
CA PRO A 261 9.27 -3.26 18.34
C PRO A 261 8.75 -3.75 19.69
N PHE A 262 8.47 -2.81 20.61
CA PHE A 262 7.84 -3.09 21.90
C PHE A 262 6.43 -3.68 21.73
N LEU A 263 5.59 -3.05 20.90
CA LEU A 263 4.23 -3.54 20.65
C LEU A 263 4.26 -4.94 20.03
N LEU A 264 5.09 -5.16 19.01
CA LEU A 264 5.26 -6.48 18.39
C LEU A 264 5.66 -7.55 19.40
N ALA A 265 6.64 -7.24 20.27
CA ALA A 265 7.10 -8.15 21.31
C ALA A 265 6.01 -8.47 22.35
N SER A 266 5.11 -7.52 22.62
CA SER A 266 4.00 -7.71 23.56
C SER A 266 2.79 -8.43 22.94
N THR A 267 2.57 -8.29 21.63
CA THR A 267 1.44 -8.88 20.91
C THR A 267 1.82 -10.28 20.41
N GLY A 268 1.99 -11.26 21.30
CA GLY A 268 2.59 -12.58 20.97
C GLY A 268 1.87 -13.47 19.94
N TRP A 269 0.81 -13.00 19.27
CA TRP A 269 0.00 -13.76 18.29
C TRP A 269 -0.24 -12.99 16.98
N TRP A 270 0.43 -11.85 16.78
CA TRP A 270 0.12 -10.98 15.64
C TRP A 270 0.48 -11.62 14.29
N GLU A 271 1.50 -12.47 14.25
CA GLU A 271 1.99 -13.13 13.03
C GLU A 271 0.94 -14.14 12.53
N GLU A 272 0.42 -15.00 13.41
CA GLU A 272 -0.65 -15.96 13.11
C GLU A 272 -1.94 -15.26 12.71
N ILE A 273 -2.30 -14.18 13.40
CA ILE A 273 -3.49 -13.37 13.10
C ILE A 273 -3.35 -12.73 11.72
N SER A 274 -2.17 -12.16 11.41
CA SER A 274 -1.90 -11.54 10.11
C SER A 274 -1.95 -12.57 8.98
N GLU A 275 -1.45 -13.78 9.20
CA GLU A 275 -1.47 -14.86 8.22
C GLU A 275 -2.88 -15.41 7.99
N TYR A 276 -3.67 -15.55 9.06
CA TYR A 276 -5.08 -15.94 8.95
C TYR A 276 -5.88 -14.89 8.16
N LEU A 277 -5.68 -13.60 8.45
CA LEU A 277 -6.32 -12.52 7.69
C LEU A 277 -5.88 -12.51 6.22
N ALA A 278 -4.59 -12.75 5.95
CA ALA A 278 -4.07 -12.82 4.58
C ALA A 278 -4.73 -13.95 3.77
N ARG A 279 -4.90 -15.15 4.35
CA ARG A 279 -5.63 -16.26 3.70
C ARG A 279 -7.06 -15.87 3.36
N LEU A 280 -7.73 -15.20 4.29
CA LEU A 280 -9.11 -14.75 4.10
C LEU A 280 -9.22 -13.72 2.94
N LEU A 281 -8.24 -12.82 2.82
CA LEU A 281 -8.18 -11.85 1.73
C LEU A 281 -7.75 -12.48 0.38
N ASP A 282 -6.98 -13.57 0.41
CA ASP A 282 -6.51 -14.27 -0.79
C ASP A 282 -7.68 -14.94 -1.52
N ASP A 283 -8.61 -15.52 -0.76
CA ASP A 283 -9.87 -16.06 -1.27
C ASP A 283 -10.72 -15.00 -2.00
N LEU A 284 -10.57 -13.73 -1.62
CA LEU A 284 -11.22 -12.57 -2.25
C LEU A 284 -10.41 -11.96 -3.40
N GLY A 285 -9.15 -12.38 -3.60
CA GLY A 285 -8.24 -11.82 -4.61
C GLY A 285 -7.80 -10.38 -4.32
N VAL A 286 -7.70 -10.03 -3.04
CA VAL A 286 -7.41 -8.67 -2.55
C VAL A 286 -5.97 -8.53 -2.03
N VAL A 287 -5.30 -9.63 -1.69
CA VAL A 287 -3.94 -9.63 -1.11
C VAL A 287 -2.95 -8.90 -1.99
N GLY A 288 -2.24 -7.94 -1.41
CA GLY A 288 -1.19 -7.17 -2.06
C GLY A 288 -1.68 -6.10 -3.02
N ARG A 289 -3.00 -5.89 -3.12
CA ARG A 289 -3.62 -4.90 -4.02
C ARG A 289 -4.13 -3.67 -3.29
N GLU A 290 -3.93 -3.57 -1.98
CA GLU A 290 -4.32 -2.43 -1.15
C GLU A 290 -3.52 -1.15 -1.42
N SER A 291 -2.37 -1.27 -2.10
CA SER A 291 -1.50 -0.15 -2.41
C SER A 291 -0.73 -0.34 -3.71
N VAL A 292 -0.27 0.76 -4.28
CA VAL A 292 0.59 0.81 -5.46
C VAL A 292 2.00 1.20 -5.06
N PRO A 293 3.04 0.46 -5.48
CA PRO A 293 4.41 0.94 -5.33
C PRO A 293 4.60 2.17 -6.24
N LEU A 294 5.16 3.24 -5.69
CA LEU A 294 5.35 4.48 -6.45
C LEU A 294 6.81 4.56 -6.95
N PRO A 295 7.03 4.69 -8.28
CA PRO A 295 8.37 4.88 -8.84
C PRO A 295 8.90 6.31 -8.75
N TRP A 296 8.19 7.24 -8.11
CA TRP A 296 8.42 8.67 -8.28
C TRP A 296 9.55 9.20 -7.40
N PRO A 297 10.41 10.09 -7.94
CA PRO A 297 11.54 10.62 -7.20
C PRO A 297 11.06 11.49 -6.03
N ASP A 298 11.96 11.69 -5.07
CA ASP A 298 11.78 12.66 -4.01
C ASP A 298 11.43 14.05 -4.56
N ALA A 299 10.82 14.88 -3.71
CA ALA A 299 10.25 16.20 -3.99
C ALA A 299 11.19 17.21 -4.71
N ASN A 300 12.46 16.86 -4.94
CA ASN A 300 13.44 17.64 -5.68
C ASN A 300 13.19 17.68 -7.20
N THR A 301 12.20 16.93 -7.72
CA THR A 301 11.86 16.89 -9.16
C THR A 301 10.60 17.67 -9.54
N VAL A 302 10.00 18.43 -8.62
CA VAL A 302 8.91 19.36 -8.97
C VAL A 302 9.53 20.49 -9.81
N PRO A 303 9.11 20.75 -11.06
CA PRO A 303 9.58 21.90 -11.80
C PRO A 303 9.07 23.15 -11.08
N SER A 304 9.99 23.96 -10.55
CA SER A 304 9.68 25.30 -10.10
C SER A 304 8.98 26.05 -11.22
N SER A 305 7.80 26.58 -10.93
CA SER A 305 7.03 27.44 -11.84
C SER A 305 7.81 28.73 -12.09
N THR A 306 8.63 28.74 -13.15
CA THR A 306 9.21 29.97 -13.70
C THR A 306 9.28 29.85 -15.21
N SER A 307 8.42 30.64 -15.85
CA SER A 307 8.42 30.96 -17.27
C SER A 307 9.74 31.60 -17.70
N ALA A 308 10.44 31.02 -18.67
CA ALA A 308 11.09 31.75 -19.76
C ALA A 308 11.71 30.79 -20.77
N SER A 309 11.46 31.10 -22.04
CA SER A 309 11.99 30.52 -23.26
C SER A 309 13.50 30.73 -23.40
N THR A 310 14.28 29.64 -23.56
CA THR A 310 15.39 29.54 -24.54
C THR A 310 15.93 28.11 -24.57
N SER A 311 15.99 27.48 -25.74
CA SER A 311 16.90 26.35 -25.98
C SER A 311 18.33 26.88 -25.95
N PRO A 312 19.32 26.13 -25.40
CA PRO A 312 20.04 25.21 -26.28
C PRO A 312 20.61 23.92 -25.61
N SER A 313 20.91 22.96 -26.49
CA SER A 313 22.03 21.98 -26.44
C SER A 313 22.21 21.06 -25.23
N SER A 314 21.86 19.80 -25.48
CA SER A 314 22.50 18.55 -25.04
C SER A 314 23.74 18.62 -24.15
N SER A 315 23.57 18.22 -22.90
CA SER A 315 24.50 17.36 -22.17
C SER A 315 23.71 16.56 -21.13
N SER A 316 23.70 15.24 -21.28
CA SER A 316 23.05 14.31 -20.36
C SER A 316 23.79 14.31 -19.02
N PRO A 317 23.14 14.56 -17.87
CA PRO A 317 23.67 14.10 -16.60
C PRO A 317 23.22 12.64 -16.42
N SER A 318 24.20 11.76 -16.57
CA SER A 318 24.16 10.39 -16.07
C SER A 318 23.85 10.35 -14.56
N GLY A 319 22.96 9.43 -14.16
CA GLY A 319 22.88 8.93 -12.79
C GLY A 319 21.85 9.63 -11.90
N GLU A 320 20.56 9.35 -12.12
CA GLU A 320 19.54 9.60 -11.10
C GLU A 320 19.73 8.59 -9.95
N ASP A 321 20.25 9.07 -8.83
CA ASP A 321 20.45 8.28 -7.62
C ASP A 321 19.09 8.11 -6.90
N VAL A 322 18.28 7.18 -7.39
CA VAL A 322 17.05 6.76 -6.73
C VAL A 322 17.46 6.06 -5.43
N MET A 323 17.09 6.63 -4.27
CA MET A 323 17.33 6.03 -2.96
C MET A 323 16.54 4.72 -2.81
N GLU A 324 17.15 3.61 -3.23
CA GLU A 324 16.63 2.25 -3.07
C GLU A 324 16.85 1.79 -1.61
N GLY A 325 15.76 1.69 -0.85
CA GLY A 325 15.76 1.18 0.53
C GLY A 325 15.31 -0.28 0.60
N TYR A 326 16.13 -1.15 1.21
CA TYR A 326 15.89 -2.60 1.27
C TYR A 326 15.73 -3.12 2.70
N TRP A 327 14.75 -4.01 2.89
CA TRP A 327 14.56 -4.79 4.12
C TRP A 327 14.98 -6.23 3.92
N CYS A 328 15.59 -6.85 4.92
CA CYS A 328 16.03 -8.25 4.84
C CYS A 328 14.91 -9.22 5.21
N GLN A 329 14.55 -10.12 4.28
CA GLN A 329 13.56 -11.17 4.56
C GLN A 329 14.03 -12.11 5.67
N GLY A 330 15.34 -12.37 5.77
CA GLY A 330 15.90 -13.16 6.88
C GLY A 330 15.63 -12.53 8.25
N CYS A 331 15.90 -11.23 8.40
CA CYS A 331 15.69 -10.54 9.69
C CYS A 331 14.23 -10.57 10.15
N SER A 332 13.27 -10.58 9.22
CA SER A 332 11.84 -10.67 9.58
C SER A 332 11.47 -11.95 10.33
N LYS A 333 12.23 -13.04 10.15
CA LYS A 333 11.95 -14.35 10.74
C LYS A 333 12.59 -14.54 12.10
N LEU A 334 13.54 -13.68 12.49
CA LEU A 334 14.36 -13.90 13.68
C LEU A 334 13.53 -13.91 14.97
N ALA A 335 12.60 -12.97 15.13
CA ALA A 335 11.76 -12.90 16.33
C ALA A 335 10.88 -14.16 16.47
N MET A 336 10.25 -14.60 15.38
CA MET A 336 9.48 -15.85 15.33
C MET A 336 10.35 -17.07 15.68
N TRP A 337 11.54 -17.20 15.08
CA TRP A 337 12.43 -18.31 15.36
C TRP A 337 12.91 -18.33 16.81
N TYR A 338 13.14 -17.16 17.39
CA TYR A 338 13.46 -17.04 18.81
C TYR A 338 12.30 -17.50 19.70
N LEU A 339 11.07 -17.05 19.42
CA LEU A 339 9.85 -17.48 20.15
C LEU A 339 9.59 -18.98 20.04
N GLN A 340 9.95 -19.58 18.89
CA GLN A 340 9.87 -21.03 18.65
C GLN A 340 11.02 -21.83 19.29
N GLY A 341 11.97 -21.19 19.97
CA GLY A 341 13.14 -21.86 20.54
C GLY A 341 14.13 -22.41 19.50
N ARG A 342 14.11 -21.88 18.27
CA ARG A 342 14.97 -22.31 17.15
C ARG A 342 16.31 -21.57 17.08
N ILE A 343 16.55 -20.61 17.97
CA ILE A 343 17.79 -19.84 18.05
C ILE A 343 18.46 -20.15 19.38
N GLU A 344 19.67 -20.71 19.32
CA GLU A 344 20.49 -21.01 20.50
C GLU A 344 20.94 -19.75 21.24
N ARG A 345 21.31 -19.91 22.51
CA ARG A 345 21.61 -18.80 23.41
C ARG A 345 22.84 -18.00 23.02
N GLU A 346 23.88 -18.68 22.57
CA GLU A 346 25.10 -18.03 22.07
C GLU A 346 24.81 -17.20 20.81
N VAL A 347 23.86 -17.68 19.98
CA VAL A 347 23.52 -17.07 18.69
C VAL A 347 22.78 -15.75 18.90
N TYR A 348 21.72 -15.70 19.73
CA TYR A 348 21.03 -14.43 19.94
C TYR A 348 21.88 -13.41 20.71
N SER A 349 22.79 -13.87 21.58
CA SER A 349 23.77 -13.00 22.27
C SER A 349 24.73 -12.33 21.28
N THR A 350 24.99 -12.98 20.14
CA THR A 350 25.78 -12.41 19.04
C THR A 350 24.94 -11.50 18.14
N LEU A 351 23.68 -11.88 17.86
CA LEU A 351 22.76 -11.10 17.02
C LEU A 351 22.36 -9.77 17.66
N VAL A 352 22.19 -9.77 18.98
CA VAL A 352 21.81 -8.60 19.76
C VAL A 352 22.69 -8.51 21.02
N PRO A 353 23.90 -7.95 20.90
CA PRO A 353 24.83 -7.86 22.02
C PRO A 353 24.28 -6.98 23.16
N GLY A 354 24.52 -7.41 24.40
CA GLY A 354 24.22 -6.60 25.59
C GLY A 354 22.74 -6.57 26.01
N VAL A 355 21.90 -7.44 25.45
CA VAL A 355 20.47 -7.51 25.76
C VAL A 355 20.16 -8.77 26.58
N SER A 356 19.32 -8.63 27.61
CA SER A 356 18.87 -9.75 28.43
C SER A 356 17.92 -10.66 27.66
N ASP A 357 18.06 -11.97 27.90
CA ASP A 357 17.16 -12.99 27.38
C ASP A 357 15.68 -12.69 27.71
N GLY A 358 14.78 -13.01 26.79
CA GLY A 358 13.35 -12.79 26.90
C GLY A 358 12.86 -11.56 26.11
N PHE A 359 12.06 -10.73 26.76
CA PHE A 359 11.32 -9.64 26.12
C PHE A 359 12.21 -8.65 25.36
N GLU A 360 13.34 -8.24 25.95
CA GLU A 360 14.23 -7.27 25.31
C GLU A 360 14.93 -7.87 24.06
N THR A 361 15.25 -9.17 24.07
CA THR A 361 15.75 -9.85 22.86
C THR A 361 14.70 -9.83 21.75
N ILE A 362 13.43 -10.19 22.04
CA ILE A 362 12.35 -10.18 21.05
C ILE A 362 12.18 -8.79 20.43
N LYS A 363 12.13 -7.75 21.28
CA LYS A 363 12.03 -6.36 20.88
C LYS A 363 13.19 -5.93 19.99
N ALA A 364 14.42 -6.33 20.32
CA ALA A 364 15.58 -6.01 19.51
C ALA A 364 15.59 -6.76 18.16
N LEU A 365 15.14 -8.01 18.12
CA LEU A 365 14.98 -8.77 16.87
C LEU A 365 13.93 -8.13 15.95
N TYR A 366 12.82 -7.62 16.50
CA TYR A 366 11.86 -6.82 15.73
C TYR A 366 12.45 -5.47 15.27
N ALA A 367 13.31 -4.83 16.06
CA ALA A 367 14.01 -3.63 15.61
C ALA A 367 14.93 -3.93 14.41
N LEU A 368 15.61 -5.08 14.41
CA LEU A 368 16.44 -5.53 13.29
C LEU A 368 15.63 -5.79 12.01
N SER A 369 14.42 -6.37 12.13
CA SER A 369 13.55 -6.64 10.98
C SER A 369 13.03 -5.37 10.31
N MET A 370 12.87 -4.28 11.07
CA MET A 370 12.40 -3.00 10.54
C MET A 370 13.51 -2.11 9.97
N ARG A 371 14.78 -2.51 10.09
CA ARG A 371 15.92 -1.72 9.63
C ARG A 371 15.98 -1.65 8.09
N VAL A 372 15.78 -0.45 7.56
CA VAL A 372 16.03 -0.10 6.15
C VAL A 372 17.53 -0.01 5.92
N ARG A 373 18.00 -0.51 4.78
CA ARG A 373 19.40 -0.44 4.35
C ARG A 373 19.47 0.17 2.96
N SER A 374 20.56 0.89 2.66
CA SER A 374 20.90 1.20 1.26
C SER A 374 21.26 -0.09 0.51
N LYS A 375 21.37 -0.03 -0.82
CA LYS A 375 21.77 -1.18 -1.63
C LYS A 375 23.08 -1.83 -1.18
N ASP A 376 24.11 -1.02 -0.94
CA ASP A 376 25.42 -1.50 -0.52
C ASP A 376 25.41 -2.02 0.91
N GLU A 377 24.64 -1.39 1.80
CA GLU A 377 24.46 -1.89 3.16
C GLU A 377 23.68 -3.21 3.18
N PHE A 378 22.74 -3.37 2.26
CA PHE A 378 21.93 -4.57 2.14
C PHE A 378 22.78 -5.77 1.77
N TRP A 379 23.60 -5.70 0.72
CA TRP A 379 24.44 -6.82 0.31
C TRP A 379 25.48 -7.21 1.36
N ARG A 380 26.15 -6.22 1.98
CA ARG A 380 27.02 -6.45 3.15
C ARG A 380 26.30 -7.14 4.31
N HIS A 381 25.06 -6.76 4.57
CA HIS A 381 24.24 -7.39 5.59
C HIS A 381 23.85 -8.82 5.22
N ILE A 382 23.46 -9.09 3.97
CA ILE A 382 23.07 -10.43 3.50
C ILE A 382 24.21 -11.43 3.68
N ALA A 383 25.47 -11.02 3.45
CA ALA A 383 26.64 -11.87 3.63
C ALA A 383 26.83 -12.37 5.08
N THR A 384 26.27 -11.65 6.06
CA THR A 384 26.45 -11.89 7.51
C THR A 384 25.13 -12.19 8.24
N CYS A 385 23.99 -12.16 7.55
CA CYS A 385 22.69 -12.38 8.18
C CYS A 385 22.48 -13.84 8.53
N TYR A 386 22.37 -14.14 9.83
CA TYR A 386 22.14 -15.50 10.35
C TYR A 386 20.96 -16.21 9.69
N ALA A 387 19.79 -15.56 9.63
CA ALA A 387 18.60 -16.19 9.04
C ALA A 387 18.69 -16.42 7.54
N VAL A 388 19.49 -15.61 6.82
CA VAL A 388 19.74 -15.86 5.40
C VAL A 388 20.69 -17.04 5.22
N GLN A 389 21.77 -17.09 5.99
CA GLN A 389 22.71 -18.22 5.94
C GLN A 389 22.04 -19.56 6.29
N GLN A 390 21.10 -19.55 7.24
CA GLN A 390 20.32 -20.75 7.59
C GLN A 390 19.38 -21.21 6.47
N ASN A 391 18.74 -20.28 5.75
CA ASN A 391 17.83 -20.64 4.64
C ASN A 391 18.57 -20.87 3.31
N MET A 392 19.76 -20.28 3.13
CA MET A 392 20.57 -20.34 1.93
C MET A 392 22.07 -20.44 2.30
N PRO A 393 22.57 -21.65 2.64
CA PRO A 393 23.94 -21.85 3.12
C PRO A 393 25.01 -21.37 2.14
N ASP A 394 24.77 -21.52 0.84
CA ASP A 394 25.71 -21.14 -0.22
C ASP A 394 25.68 -19.64 -0.59
N ILE A 395 24.94 -18.80 0.16
CA ILE A 395 24.74 -17.39 -0.18
C ILE A 395 26.07 -16.64 -0.42
N ARG A 396 27.12 -16.94 0.35
CA ARG A 396 28.43 -16.29 0.16
C ARG A 396 29.08 -16.62 -1.18
N LEU A 397 28.91 -17.85 -1.66
CA LEU A 397 29.39 -18.26 -2.98
C LEU A 397 28.60 -17.55 -4.08
N VAL A 398 27.27 -17.46 -3.93
CA VAL A 398 26.39 -16.77 -4.89
C VAL A 398 26.71 -15.27 -4.95
N LEU A 399 26.92 -14.60 -3.81
CA LEU A 399 27.34 -13.20 -3.78
C LEU A 399 28.69 -13.00 -4.48
N GLY A 400 29.64 -13.92 -4.26
CA GLY A 400 30.94 -13.92 -4.93
C GLY A 400 30.83 -14.05 -6.45
N GLN A 401 30.01 -14.99 -6.95
CA GLN A 401 29.74 -15.18 -8.38
C GLN A 401 29.13 -13.92 -9.02
N LEU A 402 28.25 -13.23 -8.31
CA LEU A 402 27.57 -12.02 -8.78
C LEU A 402 28.35 -10.72 -8.52
N HIS A 403 29.55 -10.81 -7.95
CA HIS A 403 30.40 -9.67 -7.58
C HIS A 403 29.66 -8.64 -6.69
N LEU A 404 28.82 -9.15 -5.77
CA LEU A 404 28.05 -8.37 -4.79
C LEU A 404 28.81 -8.33 -3.46
N ARG A 405 29.02 -7.14 -2.90
CA ARG A 405 29.77 -6.94 -1.64
C ARG A 405 28.89 -6.63 -0.46
#